data_AF-A0A2G8LJX2-F1
#
_entry.id   AF-A0A2G8LJX2-F1
#
_cell.length_a   1.000
_cell.length_b   1.000
_cell.length_c   1.000
_cell.angle_alpha   90.00
_cell.angle_beta   90.00
_cell.angle_gamma   90.00
#
_symmetry.space_group_name_H-M   'P 1'
#
loop_
_entity.id
_entity.type
_entity.pdbx_description
1 polymer ?
#
loop_
_entity_poly.entity_id
_entity_poly.type
_entity_poly.pdbx_seq_one_letter_code
_entity_poly.pdbx_strand_id
1 'polypeptide(L)'
;MEFRCVESALKIVFRAYSRLISRFPVPLILLFTLLSIGLGFGIYFMNFESNTEELFSPINSRAKIDRVTVNELFPVDDRNTLPNRLIYFSHRRISVIVTCKDGGNILRKEYVQALLDVDESIRSAFIYSAQNATYFDHTIVCIQWKSQCFPNPVILYYNSVGLDNNDTSVAPVPYPDLTLPDGSVANIEPYFGEVQVQNGEIISASAFSMNYFLQDSPAFANALSKEWETYVMAVIADLDSDSIIDVYGFHSESLDESQRDLALSAIVYVVASFGILVTFAIVSCIMIRDYRQSKPWLGVMGVISATLALVSAVGLLCYCGVPFNQVTISMPFIILGIYFPPWGGGGAGGRTRNKKSCHKNHAVELFMVDHLLMNYYHNCTFFSEAPPNPTPPLPCHPLNLPSPATNSPPHYRSRPEYSLISGVTFSLV
;
A
#
# COMPACT_ATOMS: atom_id res chain seq x y z
N MET A 1 -44.07 -17.78 -21.10
CA MET A 1 -43.76 -19.18 -21.50
C MET A 1 -42.27 -19.42 -21.68
N GLU A 2 -41.47 -18.41 -22.06
CA GLU A 2 -40.04 -18.55 -22.39
C GLU A 2 -39.15 -19.03 -21.24
N PHE A 3 -39.36 -18.57 -19.99
CA PHE A 3 -38.58 -19.03 -18.83
C PHE A 3 -38.69 -20.54 -18.55
N ARG A 4 -39.85 -21.17 -18.87
CA ARG A 4 -40.06 -22.62 -18.64
C ARG A 4 -39.27 -23.48 -19.64
N CYS A 5 -39.00 -22.95 -20.84
CA CYS A 5 -38.19 -23.62 -21.85
C CYS A 5 -36.71 -23.63 -21.43
N VAL A 6 -36.20 -22.49 -20.95
CA VAL A 6 -34.81 -22.36 -20.46
C VAL A 6 -34.59 -23.26 -19.24
N GLU A 7 -35.50 -23.23 -18.27
CA GLU A 7 -35.44 -24.10 -17.08
C GLU A 7 -35.45 -25.59 -17.47
N SER A 8 -36.24 -25.96 -18.47
CA SER A 8 -36.32 -27.35 -18.96
C SER A 8 -35.05 -27.78 -19.69
N ALA A 9 -34.44 -26.90 -20.50
CA ALA A 9 -33.16 -27.16 -21.15
C ALA A 9 -32.04 -27.31 -20.11
N LEU A 10 -31.97 -26.40 -19.14
CA LEU A 10 -30.99 -26.43 -18.06
C LEU A 10 -31.10 -27.72 -17.22
N LYS A 11 -32.34 -28.18 -16.93
CA LYS A 11 -32.59 -29.47 -16.27
C LYS A 11 -32.02 -30.66 -17.06
N ILE A 12 -32.15 -30.67 -18.38
CA ILE A 12 -31.64 -31.76 -19.23
C ILE A 12 -30.12 -31.79 -19.16
N VAL A 13 -29.48 -30.62 -19.27
CA VAL A 13 -28.02 -30.47 -19.20
C VAL A 13 -27.49 -30.90 -17.83
N PHE A 14 -28.05 -30.39 -16.73
CA PHE A 14 -27.62 -30.79 -15.38
C PHE A 14 -27.85 -32.27 -15.09
N ARG A 15 -28.94 -32.87 -15.60
CA ARG A 15 -29.17 -34.32 -15.49
C ARG A 15 -28.18 -35.14 -16.31
N ALA A 16 -27.70 -34.62 -17.44
CA ALA A 16 -26.66 -35.28 -18.21
C ALA A 16 -25.31 -35.19 -17.49
N TYR A 17 -24.97 -34.00 -16.97
CA TYR A 17 -23.77 -33.75 -16.18
C TYR A 17 -23.71 -34.60 -14.90
N SER A 18 -24.79 -34.65 -14.12
CA SER A 18 -24.84 -35.45 -12.89
C SER A 18 -24.77 -36.96 -13.15
N ARG A 19 -25.36 -37.44 -14.26
CA ARG A 19 -25.21 -38.83 -14.71
C ARG A 19 -23.77 -39.16 -15.09
N LEU A 20 -23.05 -38.23 -15.71
CA LEU A 20 -21.63 -38.40 -16.04
C LEU A 20 -20.77 -38.51 -14.77
N ILE A 21 -20.94 -37.59 -13.81
CA ILE A 21 -20.21 -37.62 -12.52
C ILE A 21 -20.50 -38.91 -11.76
N SER A 22 -21.77 -39.33 -11.71
CA SER A 22 -22.17 -40.54 -10.99
C SER A 22 -21.61 -41.82 -11.61
N ARG A 23 -21.37 -41.83 -12.94
CA ARG A 23 -20.83 -42.99 -13.67
C ARG A 23 -19.32 -43.11 -13.54
N PHE A 24 -18.60 -41.99 -13.44
CA PHE A 24 -17.14 -41.96 -13.34
C PHE A 24 -16.64 -41.02 -12.23
N PRO A 25 -16.88 -41.33 -10.94
CA PRO A 25 -16.53 -40.43 -9.84
C PRO A 25 -15.01 -40.30 -9.63
N VAL A 26 -14.29 -41.42 -9.59
CA VAL A 26 -12.83 -41.42 -9.30
C VAL A 26 -11.99 -40.78 -10.43
N PRO A 27 -12.20 -41.11 -11.71
CA PRO A 27 -11.40 -40.50 -12.79
C PRO A 27 -11.60 -38.99 -12.90
N LEU A 28 -12.83 -38.53 -12.65
CA LEU A 28 -13.19 -37.12 -12.76
C LEU A 28 -12.58 -36.30 -11.60
N ILE A 29 -12.62 -36.82 -10.37
CA ILE A 29 -11.94 -36.17 -9.23
C ILE A 29 -10.44 -36.07 -9.51
N LEU A 30 -9.80 -37.16 -9.96
CA LEU A 30 -8.37 -37.18 -10.25
C LEU A 30 -7.99 -36.20 -11.37
N LEU A 31 -8.81 -36.10 -12.42
CA LEU A 31 -8.62 -35.14 -13.49
C LEU A 31 -8.66 -33.69 -12.97
N PHE A 32 -9.67 -33.34 -12.18
CA PHE A 32 -9.79 -31.98 -11.63
C PHE A 32 -8.70 -31.65 -10.61
N THR A 33 -8.25 -32.62 -9.81
CA THR A 33 -7.13 -32.39 -8.89
C THR A 33 -5.82 -32.20 -9.64
N LEU A 34 -5.54 -32.99 -10.68
CA LEU A 34 -4.35 -32.80 -11.52
C LEU A 34 -4.38 -31.45 -12.25
N LEU A 35 -5.55 -31.04 -12.77
CA LEU A 35 -5.72 -29.74 -13.39
C LEU A 35 -5.43 -28.60 -12.41
N SER A 36 -5.99 -28.66 -11.20
CA SER A 36 -5.73 -27.66 -10.15
C SER A 36 -4.27 -27.62 -9.71
N ILE A 37 -3.57 -28.76 -9.66
CA ILE A 37 -2.13 -28.80 -9.38
C ILE A 37 -1.34 -28.15 -10.52
N GLY A 38 -1.69 -28.47 -11.78
CA GLY A 38 -1.07 -27.87 -12.95
C GLY A 38 -1.25 -26.36 -13.00
N LEU A 39 -2.46 -25.87 -12.72
CA LEU A 39 -2.73 -24.43 -12.63
C LEU A 39 -2.03 -23.80 -11.42
N GLY A 40 -2.01 -24.49 -10.27
CA GLY A 40 -1.31 -24.05 -9.06
C GLY A 40 0.20 -23.89 -9.22
N PHE A 41 0.84 -24.63 -10.14
CA PHE A 41 2.25 -24.43 -10.49
C PHE A 41 2.53 -23.01 -11.03
N GLY A 42 1.50 -22.30 -11.52
CA GLY A 42 1.59 -20.90 -11.93
C GLY A 42 2.06 -19.96 -10.83
N ILE A 43 1.87 -20.32 -9.54
CA ILE A 43 2.36 -19.55 -8.39
C ILE A 43 3.89 -19.40 -8.41
N TYR A 44 4.62 -20.33 -9.04
CA TYR A 44 6.07 -20.20 -9.22
C TYR A 44 6.47 -18.98 -10.07
N PHE A 45 5.62 -18.58 -11.01
CA PHE A 45 5.82 -17.41 -11.88
C PHE A 45 5.21 -16.12 -11.29
N MET A 46 4.94 -16.10 -9.99
CA MET A 46 4.36 -14.94 -9.33
C MET A 46 5.37 -13.78 -9.30
N ASN A 47 5.00 -12.69 -9.98
CA ASN A 47 5.69 -11.41 -9.86
C ASN A 47 5.02 -10.59 -8.76
N PHE A 48 5.79 -10.09 -7.81
CA PHE A 48 5.28 -9.28 -6.72
C PHE A 48 5.60 -7.81 -6.99
N GLU A 49 4.57 -6.99 -7.12
CA GLU A 49 4.70 -5.53 -7.25
C GLU A 49 4.60 -4.90 -5.87
N SER A 50 5.63 -4.13 -5.49
CA SER A 50 5.70 -3.46 -4.19
C SER A 50 5.71 -1.95 -4.29
N ASN A 51 5.83 -1.38 -5.50
CA ASN A 51 5.88 0.06 -5.66
C ASN A 51 4.51 0.69 -5.34
N THR A 52 4.45 1.42 -4.22
CA THR A 52 3.23 2.11 -3.77
C THR A 52 2.69 3.06 -4.85
N GLU A 53 3.57 3.77 -5.58
CA GLU A 53 3.12 4.74 -6.58
C GLU A 53 2.35 4.05 -7.71
N GLU A 54 2.85 2.93 -8.22
CA GLU A 54 2.20 2.19 -9.30
C GLU A 54 0.89 1.56 -8.86
N LEU A 55 0.81 1.11 -7.62
CA LEU A 55 -0.35 0.44 -7.07
C LEU A 55 -1.54 1.38 -6.85
N PHE A 56 -1.29 2.59 -6.35
CA PHE A 56 -2.35 3.52 -5.95
C PHE A 56 -2.65 4.60 -7.00
N SER A 57 -1.87 4.66 -8.09
CA SER A 57 -2.12 5.61 -9.18
C SER A 57 -2.50 4.90 -10.49
N PRO A 58 -3.49 5.43 -11.23
CA PRO A 58 -3.92 4.80 -12.47
C PRO A 58 -2.78 4.72 -13.49
N ILE A 59 -2.72 3.62 -14.25
CA ILE A 59 -1.65 3.35 -15.23
C ILE A 59 -1.60 4.47 -16.29
N ASN A 60 -2.76 4.85 -16.84
CA ASN A 60 -2.89 5.86 -17.88
C ASN A 60 -3.45 7.18 -17.33
N SER A 61 -2.75 7.78 -16.37
CA SER A 61 -3.11 9.09 -15.84
C SER A 61 -2.49 10.22 -16.67
N ARG A 62 -3.18 11.35 -16.82
CA ARG A 62 -2.59 12.56 -17.45
C ARG A 62 -1.31 12.98 -16.73
N ALA A 63 -1.29 12.91 -15.40
CA ALA A 63 -0.11 13.21 -14.60
C ALA A 63 1.11 12.34 -14.95
N LYS A 64 0.92 11.03 -15.22
CA LYS A 64 2.01 10.14 -15.66
C LYS A 64 2.51 10.50 -17.06
N ILE A 65 1.62 10.85 -17.99
CA ILE A 65 1.99 11.29 -19.35
C ILE A 65 2.76 12.61 -19.30
N ASP A 66 2.26 13.58 -18.53
CA ASP A 66 2.90 14.87 -18.35
C ASP A 66 4.28 14.69 -17.69
N ARG A 67 4.40 13.82 -16.69
CA ARG A 67 5.69 13.49 -16.06
C ARG A 67 6.70 12.93 -17.05
N VAL A 68 6.30 11.97 -17.90
CA VAL A 68 7.19 11.41 -18.94
C VAL A 68 7.66 12.52 -19.88
N THR A 69 6.74 13.39 -20.31
CA THR A 69 7.06 14.53 -21.18
C THR A 69 8.05 15.49 -20.51
N VAL A 70 7.86 15.81 -19.22
CA VAL A 70 8.79 16.67 -18.46
C VAL A 70 10.16 16.01 -18.33
N ASN A 71 10.21 14.69 -18.08
CA ASN A 71 11.48 13.96 -17.96
C ASN A 71 12.23 13.88 -19.30
N GLU A 72 11.53 13.80 -20.43
CA GLU A 72 12.12 13.85 -21.77
C GLU A 72 12.66 15.25 -22.12
N LEU A 73 11.93 16.31 -21.76
CA LEU A 73 12.33 17.70 -22.01
C LEU A 73 13.44 18.19 -21.07
N PHE A 74 13.41 17.73 -19.82
CA PHE A 74 14.32 18.12 -18.74
C PHE A 74 14.87 16.87 -18.05
N PRO A 75 15.80 16.15 -18.70
CA PRO A 75 16.38 14.94 -18.11
C PRO A 75 17.09 15.27 -16.81
N VAL A 76 16.87 14.43 -15.80
CA VAL A 76 17.58 14.49 -14.51
C VAL A 76 18.96 13.85 -14.69
N ASP A 77 20.00 14.65 -14.51
CA ASP A 77 21.37 14.19 -14.37
C ASP A 77 21.79 14.42 -12.91
N ASP A 78 21.94 13.35 -12.14
CA ASP A 78 22.16 13.42 -10.70
C ASP A 78 23.44 14.18 -10.31
N ARG A 79 24.35 14.43 -11.25
CA ARG A 79 25.58 15.21 -11.01
C ARG A 79 25.46 16.70 -11.35
N ASN A 80 24.38 17.09 -12.02
CA ASN A 80 24.17 18.45 -12.47
C ASN A 80 22.69 18.85 -12.40
N THR A 81 21.99 18.41 -11.35
CA THR A 81 20.57 18.69 -11.16
C THR A 81 20.30 19.17 -9.75
N LEU A 82 19.43 20.17 -9.62
CA LEU A 82 18.95 20.64 -8.33
C LEU A 82 17.80 19.74 -7.85
N PRO A 83 17.66 19.48 -6.53
CA PRO A 83 16.60 18.61 -6.01
C PRO A 83 15.17 19.05 -6.34
N ASN A 84 14.94 20.34 -6.61
CA ASN A 84 13.63 20.85 -7.03
C ASN A 84 13.18 20.35 -8.41
N ARG A 85 14.05 19.68 -9.17
CA ARG A 85 13.73 19.04 -10.45
C ARG A 85 13.42 17.55 -10.33
N LEU A 86 13.44 16.99 -9.11
CA LEU A 86 13.10 15.59 -8.89
C LEU A 86 11.58 15.42 -8.90
N ILE A 87 11.07 14.65 -9.87
CA ILE A 87 9.63 14.50 -10.12
C ILE A 87 9.14 13.09 -9.72
N TYR A 88 10.05 12.12 -9.64
CA TYR A 88 9.71 10.75 -9.29
C TYR A 88 9.68 10.57 -7.77
N PHE A 89 8.63 9.93 -7.26
CA PHE A 89 8.53 9.60 -5.84
C PHE A 89 9.56 8.53 -5.44
N SER A 90 9.91 7.64 -6.38
CA SER A 90 10.91 6.60 -6.21
C SER A 90 12.36 7.12 -6.14
N HIS A 91 12.58 8.43 -6.34
CA HIS A 91 13.93 8.96 -6.28
C HIS A 91 14.51 8.80 -4.87
N ARG A 92 15.75 8.31 -4.80
CA ARG A 92 16.44 8.06 -3.54
C ARG A 92 16.56 9.34 -2.72
N ARG A 93 16.09 9.29 -1.48
CA ARG A 93 16.11 10.40 -0.53
C ARG A 93 15.99 9.91 0.91
N ILE A 94 16.59 10.65 1.83
CA ILE A 94 16.35 10.52 3.26
C ILE A 94 15.79 11.85 3.78
N SER A 95 14.65 11.78 4.46
CA SER A 95 14.06 12.88 5.18
C SER A 95 14.19 12.60 6.67
N VAL A 96 14.82 13.49 7.41
CA VAL A 96 14.99 13.39 8.86
C VAL A 96 14.21 14.52 9.49
N ILE A 97 13.31 14.21 10.42
CA ILE A 97 12.54 15.19 11.18
C ILE A 97 13.03 15.13 12.62
N VAL A 98 13.39 16.29 13.16
CA VAL A 98 13.84 16.45 14.53
C VAL A 98 12.80 17.28 15.28
N THR A 99 12.42 16.82 16.47
CA THR A 99 11.53 17.53 17.39
C THR A 99 12.13 17.60 18.78
N CYS A 100 11.70 18.58 19.58
CA CYS A 100 12.14 18.70 20.96
C CYS A 100 11.37 17.72 21.87
N LYS A 101 12.07 16.95 22.71
CA LYS A 101 11.42 16.05 23.71
C LYS A 101 10.52 16.75 24.70
N ASP A 102 10.79 18.04 24.97
CA ASP A 102 9.97 18.88 25.85
C ASP A 102 8.78 19.55 25.14
N GLY A 103 8.63 19.34 23.82
CA GLY A 103 7.60 19.98 22.99
C GLY A 103 7.77 21.49 22.84
N GLY A 104 8.95 22.02 23.15
CA GLY A 104 9.25 23.44 23.07
C GLY A 104 9.78 23.90 21.71
N ASN A 105 10.47 25.04 21.72
CA ASN A 105 11.02 25.66 20.52
C ASN A 105 12.35 25.00 20.09
N ILE A 106 12.45 24.59 18.83
CA ILE A 106 13.65 23.97 18.27
C ILE A 106 14.78 24.96 17.96
N LEU A 107 14.48 26.25 17.87
CA LEU A 107 15.46 27.31 17.62
C LEU A 107 16.26 27.71 18.87
N ARG A 108 16.11 26.98 19.98
CA ARG A 108 16.94 27.17 21.17
C ARG A 108 18.36 26.66 20.91
N LYS A 109 19.35 27.34 21.49
CA LYS A 109 20.77 27.06 21.25
C LYS A 109 21.16 25.58 21.42
N GLU A 110 20.69 24.96 22.50
CA GLU A 110 20.97 23.56 22.82
C GLU A 110 20.44 22.60 21.73
N TYR A 111 19.25 22.90 21.20
CA TYR A 111 18.61 22.10 20.16
C TYR A 111 19.22 22.36 18.79
N VAL A 112 19.60 23.61 18.48
CA VAL A 112 20.31 23.95 17.25
C VAL A 112 21.70 23.30 17.23
N GLN A 113 22.40 23.24 18.36
CA GLN A 113 23.65 22.48 18.45
C GLN A 113 23.41 20.99 18.18
N ALA A 114 22.42 20.38 18.84
CA ALA A 114 22.09 18.97 18.62
C ALA A 114 21.69 18.69 17.15
N LEU A 115 20.99 19.63 16.49
CA LEU A 115 20.68 19.58 15.06
C LEU A 115 21.93 19.55 14.17
N LEU A 116 22.93 20.38 14.49
CA LEU A 116 24.21 20.37 13.79
C LEU A 116 24.96 19.06 14.02
N ASP A 117 24.95 18.55 15.26
CA ASP A 117 25.60 17.28 15.62
C ASP A 117 24.96 16.09 14.88
N VAL A 118 23.63 16.11 14.70
CA VAL A 118 22.90 15.10 13.90
C VAL A 118 23.26 15.19 12.41
N ASP A 119 23.30 16.40 11.82
CA ASP A 119 23.71 16.58 10.42
C ASP A 119 25.16 16.13 10.20
N GLU A 120 26.07 16.44 11.13
CA GLU A 120 27.45 15.98 11.09
C GLU A 120 27.53 14.45 11.15
N SER A 121 26.83 13.83 12.11
CA SER A 121 26.80 12.36 12.27
C SER A 121 26.30 11.63 11.02
N ILE A 122 25.28 12.17 10.36
CA ILE A 122 24.74 11.61 9.10
C ILE A 122 25.72 11.82 7.96
N ARG A 123 26.32 13.01 7.83
CA ARG A 123 27.24 13.33 6.72
C ARG A 123 28.61 12.69 6.85
N SER A 124 29.08 12.39 8.06
CA SER A 124 30.36 11.74 8.32
C SER A 124 30.30 10.21 8.31
N ALA A 125 29.17 9.63 7.88
CA ALA A 125 28.96 8.20 7.85
C ALA A 125 29.84 7.50 6.79
N PHE A 126 30.93 6.88 7.25
CA PHE A 126 31.81 6.08 6.40
C PHE A 126 31.32 4.63 6.29
N ILE A 127 30.86 4.24 5.10
CA ILE A 127 30.28 2.93 4.86
C ILE A 127 31.20 2.10 3.96
N TYR A 128 31.37 0.83 4.32
CA TYR A 128 32.07 -0.14 3.48
C TYR A 128 31.07 -0.81 2.53
N SER A 129 31.25 -0.60 1.21
CA SER A 129 30.45 -1.33 0.22
C SER A 129 31.06 -2.72 0.01
N ALA A 130 30.29 -3.76 0.36
CA ALA A 130 30.70 -5.15 0.14
C ALA A 130 30.84 -5.49 -1.36
N GLN A 131 30.14 -4.77 -2.24
CA GLN A 131 30.14 -5.01 -3.67
C GLN A 131 31.43 -4.51 -4.34
N ASN A 132 31.96 -3.38 -3.88
CA ASN A 132 33.13 -2.73 -4.46
C ASN A 132 34.41 -2.87 -3.64
N ALA A 133 34.29 -3.41 -2.43
CA ALA A 133 35.36 -3.48 -1.44
C ALA A 133 35.99 -2.10 -1.14
N THR A 134 35.21 -1.03 -1.28
CA THR A 134 35.64 0.36 -1.04
C THR A 134 34.80 1.02 0.03
N TYR A 135 35.43 1.90 0.79
CA TYR A 135 34.73 2.83 1.67
C TYR A 135 34.21 4.00 0.85
N PHE A 136 32.98 4.41 1.12
CA PHE A 136 32.35 5.57 0.52
C PHE A 136 31.63 6.39 1.59
N ASP A 137 31.36 7.64 1.23
CA ASP A 137 30.80 8.65 2.12
C ASP A 137 29.65 9.39 1.40
N HIS A 138 28.89 10.21 2.13
CA HIS A 138 27.74 10.96 1.60
C HIS A 138 28.09 11.77 0.35
N THR A 139 29.31 12.32 0.26
CA THR A 139 29.77 13.13 -0.88
C THR A 139 29.76 12.40 -2.23
N ILE A 140 29.86 11.07 -2.21
CA ILE A 140 29.87 10.22 -3.41
C ILE A 140 28.45 9.89 -3.86
N VAL A 141 27.53 9.71 -2.91
CA VAL A 141 26.14 9.26 -3.17
C VAL A 141 25.13 10.41 -3.27
N CYS A 142 25.46 11.60 -2.77
CA CYS A 142 24.57 12.76 -2.84
C CYS A 142 24.33 13.23 -4.29
N ILE A 143 23.18 13.84 -4.56
CA ILE A 143 22.98 14.61 -5.80
C ILE A 143 23.91 15.82 -5.79
N GLN A 144 24.58 16.05 -6.91
CA GLN A 144 25.53 17.14 -7.06
C GLN A 144 24.98 18.25 -7.95
N TRP A 145 25.32 19.48 -7.59
CA TRP A 145 25.15 20.66 -8.41
C TRP A 145 26.47 21.41 -8.43
N LYS A 146 27.04 21.63 -9.63
CA LYS A 146 28.38 22.22 -9.79
C LYS A 146 29.47 21.52 -8.95
N SER A 147 29.42 20.18 -8.92
CA SER A 147 30.36 19.32 -8.16
C SER A 147 30.29 19.45 -6.64
N GLN A 148 29.17 19.95 -6.10
CA GLN A 148 28.92 20.02 -4.65
C GLN A 148 27.58 19.35 -4.32
N CYS A 149 27.50 18.66 -3.18
CA CYS A 149 26.22 18.17 -2.67
C CYS A 149 25.29 19.33 -2.36
N PHE A 150 23.99 19.16 -2.60
CA PHE A 150 23.00 20.14 -2.15
C PHE A 150 22.93 20.15 -0.61
N PRO A 151 23.30 21.25 0.08
CA PRO A 151 23.28 21.30 1.53
C PRO A 151 21.88 21.64 2.04
N ASN A 152 21.62 21.33 3.32
CA ASN A 152 20.44 21.88 4.00
C ASN A 152 20.67 23.38 4.25
N PRO A 153 19.83 24.30 3.71
CA PRO A 153 20.09 25.73 3.72
C PRO A 153 20.16 26.31 5.14
N VAL A 154 19.30 25.84 6.03
CA VAL A 154 19.25 26.29 7.44
C VAL A 154 20.48 25.81 8.23
N ILE A 155 20.93 24.56 8.01
CA ILE A 155 22.15 24.04 8.62
C ILE A 155 23.38 24.81 8.13
N LEU A 156 23.44 25.09 6.82
CA LEU A 156 24.53 25.88 6.23
C LEU A 156 24.56 27.31 6.80
N TYR A 157 23.41 27.92 7.03
CA TYR A 157 23.30 29.22 7.69
C TYR A 157 23.86 29.19 9.11
N TYR A 158 23.44 28.25 9.95
CA TYR A 158 23.94 28.16 11.33
C TYR A 158 25.43 27.84 11.40
N ASN A 159 25.96 27.00 10.51
CA ASN A 159 27.40 26.76 10.39
C ASN A 159 28.18 28.02 9.99
N SER A 160 27.57 28.93 9.22
CA SER A 160 28.22 30.17 8.77
C SER A 160 28.20 31.29 9.80
N VAL A 161 27.08 31.43 10.53
CA VAL A 161 26.92 32.47 11.56
C VAL A 161 27.65 32.07 12.84
N GLY A 162 27.77 30.77 13.09
CA GLY A 162 28.32 30.23 14.33
C GLY A 162 27.35 30.38 15.50
N LEU A 163 27.48 29.47 16.47
CA LEU A 163 26.78 29.58 17.75
C LEU A 163 27.72 30.25 18.75
N ASP A 164 27.46 31.52 19.06
CA ASP A 164 28.35 32.27 19.94
C ASP A 164 28.22 31.75 21.38
N ASN A 165 29.31 31.27 21.99
CA ASN A 165 29.26 30.53 23.26
C ASN A 165 28.76 31.39 24.43
N ASN A 166 28.99 32.70 24.38
CA ASN A 166 28.62 33.63 25.44
C ASN A 166 27.17 34.12 25.40
N ASP A 167 26.50 34.01 24.26
CA ASP A 167 25.12 34.46 24.12
C ASP A 167 24.14 33.28 24.17
N THR A 168 23.01 33.50 24.83
CA THR A 168 21.95 32.47 24.94
C THR A 168 20.97 32.54 23.78
N SER A 169 21.00 33.64 23.02
CA SER A 169 20.19 33.84 21.83
C SER A 169 20.83 33.23 20.59
N VAL A 170 20.03 32.50 19.82
CA VAL A 170 20.38 32.02 18.47
C VAL A 170 20.11 33.13 17.46
N ALA A 171 20.92 33.18 16.39
CA ALA A 171 20.72 34.15 15.31
C ALA A 171 19.29 34.03 14.73
N PRO A 172 18.58 35.16 14.55
CA PRO A 172 17.25 35.13 13.97
C PRO A 172 17.30 34.59 12.54
N VAL A 173 16.28 33.82 12.17
CA VAL A 173 16.15 33.25 10.83
C VAL A 173 15.08 34.04 10.07
N PRO A 174 15.43 34.73 8.98
CA PRO A 174 14.44 35.39 8.13
C PRO A 174 13.53 34.36 7.44
N TYR A 175 12.25 34.66 7.32
CA TYR A 175 11.23 33.77 6.75
C TYR A 175 10.32 34.51 5.76
N PRO A 176 9.94 33.92 4.61
CA PRO A 176 10.11 32.52 4.20
C PRO A 176 11.42 32.20 3.46
N ASP A 177 12.20 33.23 3.13
CA ASP A 177 13.39 33.11 2.31
C ASP A 177 14.65 33.42 3.12
N LEU A 178 15.66 32.56 2.97
CA LEU A 178 16.96 32.68 3.63
C LEU A 178 18.04 32.97 2.60
N THR A 179 18.80 34.04 2.83
CA THR A 179 20.00 34.35 2.03
C THR A 179 21.17 33.51 2.52
N LEU A 180 21.68 32.66 1.65
CA LEU A 180 22.81 31.78 1.92
C LEU A 180 24.15 32.52 1.79
N PRO A 181 25.24 31.98 2.38
CA PRO A 181 26.57 32.59 2.30
C PRO A 181 27.10 32.80 0.87
N ASP A 182 26.59 32.02 -0.09
CA ASP A 182 26.93 32.12 -1.51
C ASP A 182 26.13 33.22 -2.26
N GLY A 183 25.25 33.94 -1.54
CA GLY A 183 24.38 34.98 -2.08
C GLY A 183 23.12 34.44 -2.77
N SER A 184 22.90 33.13 -2.78
CA SER A 184 21.66 32.54 -3.27
C SER A 184 20.53 32.66 -2.25
N VAL A 185 19.28 32.66 -2.71
CA VAL A 185 18.09 32.72 -1.87
C VAL A 185 17.43 31.34 -1.88
N ALA A 186 17.32 30.73 -0.70
CA ALA A 186 16.65 29.45 -0.52
C ALA A 186 15.34 29.65 0.24
N ASN A 187 14.26 29.06 -0.28
CA ASN A 187 12.99 28.99 0.44
C ASN A 187 13.12 27.95 1.57
N ILE A 188 12.90 28.40 2.81
CA ILE A 188 13.03 27.57 4.01
C ILE A 188 11.68 27.15 4.62
N GLU A 189 10.56 27.51 3.99
CA GLU A 189 9.21 27.11 4.39
C GLU A 189 9.05 25.59 4.60
N PRO A 190 9.54 24.70 3.70
CA PRO A 190 9.34 23.25 3.88
C PRO A 190 10.23 22.63 4.97
N TYR A 191 11.20 23.38 5.53
CA TYR A 191 12.15 22.87 6.51
C TYR A 191 11.65 22.98 7.95
N PHE A 192 10.62 23.80 8.23
CA PHE A 192 10.13 24.01 9.59
C PHE A 192 8.66 23.60 9.75
N GLY A 193 8.34 23.01 10.90
CA GLY A 193 6.97 22.69 11.31
C GLY A 193 6.43 23.64 12.37
N GLU A 194 5.16 24.02 12.24
CA GLU A 194 4.44 24.88 13.20
C GLU A 194 5.16 26.21 13.50
N VAL A 195 5.48 26.95 12.44
CA VAL A 195 6.26 28.18 12.53
C VAL A 195 5.44 29.34 13.08
N GLN A 196 5.99 30.04 14.08
CA GLN A 196 5.49 31.33 14.54
C GLN A 196 6.44 32.44 14.09
N VAL A 197 5.93 33.33 13.24
CA VAL A 197 6.70 34.40 12.60
C VAL A 197 6.27 35.75 13.18
N GLN A 198 7.24 36.61 13.49
CA GLN A 198 7.02 38.01 13.84
C GLN A 198 8.03 38.88 13.12
N ASN A 199 7.57 40.00 12.55
CA ASN A 199 8.42 40.95 11.82
C ASN A 199 9.27 40.35 10.68
N GLY A 200 8.82 39.23 10.09
CA GLY A 200 9.55 38.55 9.01
C GLY A 200 10.65 37.58 9.49
N GLU A 201 10.73 37.32 10.80
CA GLU A 201 11.68 36.39 11.40
C GLU A 201 10.94 35.28 12.17
N ILE A 202 11.55 34.09 12.23
CA ILE A 202 11.02 32.98 13.00
C ILE A 202 11.35 33.18 14.48
N ILE A 203 10.32 33.26 15.33
CA ILE A 203 10.52 33.24 16.79
C ILE A 203 10.56 31.80 17.30
N SER A 204 9.64 30.97 16.82
CA SER A 204 9.45 29.61 17.31
C SER A 204 9.09 28.66 16.19
N ALA A 205 9.61 27.44 16.27
CA ALA A 205 9.20 26.31 15.44
C ALA A 205 9.22 25.04 16.30
N SER A 206 8.25 24.14 16.08
CA SER A 206 8.12 22.91 16.86
C SER A 206 8.99 21.78 16.29
N ALA A 207 9.19 21.77 14.97
CA ALA A 207 9.91 20.71 14.27
C ALA A 207 10.82 21.28 13.19
N PHE A 208 11.89 20.54 12.88
CA PHE A 208 12.78 20.82 11.76
C PHE A 208 12.98 19.58 10.89
N SER A 209 12.94 19.75 9.57
CA SER A 209 13.11 18.68 8.59
C SER A 209 14.37 18.90 7.77
N MET A 210 15.27 17.92 7.77
CA MET A 210 16.45 17.82 6.92
C MET A 210 16.19 16.85 5.78
N ASN A 211 16.61 17.20 4.56
CA ASN A 211 16.41 16.34 3.40
C ASN A 211 17.75 16.11 2.70
N TYR A 212 18.11 14.84 2.55
CA TYR A 212 19.29 14.37 1.86
C TYR A 212 18.86 13.69 0.56
N PHE A 213 19.20 14.30 -0.58
CA PHE A 213 18.87 13.76 -1.89
C PHE A 213 20.05 12.96 -2.43
N LEU A 214 19.79 11.74 -2.88
CA LEU A 214 20.82 10.78 -3.30
C LEU A 214 20.69 10.46 -4.78
N GLN A 215 21.78 10.01 -5.40
CA GLN A 215 21.81 9.59 -6.80
C GLN A 215 21.01 8.29 -6.98
N ASP A 216 20.20 8.24 -8.03
CA ASP A 216 19.38 7.08 -8.44
C ASP A 216 19.91 6.44 -9.74
N SER A 217 20.72 7.17 -10.51
CA SER A 217 21.28 6.73 -11.79
C SER A 217 22.79 7.02 -11.87
N PRO A 218 23.63 6.10 -12.41
CA PRO A 218 23.30 4.77 -12.97
C PRO A 218 22.98 3.72 -11.88
N ALA A 219 22.54 2.52 -12.28
CA ALA A 219 22.13 1.42 -11.37
C ALA A 219 23.16 1.09 -10.27
N PHE A 220 24.44 1.31 -10.54
CA PHE A 220 25.51 1.20 -9.57
C PHE A 220 25.39 2.23 -8.42
N ALA A 221 25.17 3.50 -8.75
CA ALA A 221 24.97 4.56 -7.77
C ALA A 221 23.69 4.31 -6.96
N ASN A 222 22.63 3.79 -7.61
CA ASN A 222 21.41 3.39 -6.92
C ASN A 222 21.66 2.36 -5.81
N ALA A 223 22.45 1.31 -6.12
CA ALA A 223 22.79 0.28 -5.14
C ALA A 223 23.59 0.84 -3.95
N LEU A 224 24.55 1.72 -4.21
CA LEU A 224 25.32 2.43 -3.18
C LEU A 224 24.43 3.34 -2.33
N SER A 225 23.54 4.11 -2.96
CA SER A 225 22.56 4.96 -2.28
C SER A 225 21.64 4.14 -1.38
N LYS A 226 21.20 2.96 -1.82
CA LYS A 226 20.39 2.03 -1.00
C LYS A 226 21.17 1.49 0.22
N GLU A 227 22.44 1.12 0.04
CA GLU A 227 23.32 0.71 1.14
C GLU A 227 23.48 1.87 2.15
N TRP A 228 23.64 3.10 1.66
CA TRP A 228 23.72 4.31 2.48
C TRP A 228 22.43 4.59 3.26
N GLU A 229 21.27 4.52 2.60
CA GLU A 229 19.95 4.66 3.23
C GLU A 229 19.78 3.71 4.41
N THR A 230 20.08 2.43 4.20
CA THR A 230 19.95 1.39 5.23
C THR A 230 20.86 1.67 6.43
N TYR A 231 22.11 2.08 6.17
CA TYR A 231 23.07 2.39 7.24
C TYR A 231 22.67 3.64 8.03
N VAL A 232 22.31 4.72 7.34
CA VAL A 232 21.92 5.98 7.98
C VAL A 232 20.66 5.80 8.83
N MET A 233 19.71 4.96 8.40
CA MET A 233 18.55 4.63 9.23
C MET A 233 18.94 3.95 10.55
N ALA A 234 19.99 3.11 10.55
CA ALA A 234 20.51 2.52 11.78
C ALA A 234 21.23 3.55 12.67
N VAL A 235 21.95 4.50 12.07
CA VAL A 235 22.57 5.63 12.80
C VAL A 235 21.50 6.52 13.43
N ILE A 236 20.44 6.86 12.71
CA ILE A 236 19.32 7.66 13.22
C ILE A 236 18.65 6.96 14.41
N ALA A 237 18.47 5.63 14.34
CA ALA A 237 17.90 4.85 15.43
C ALA A 237 18.79 4.85 16.69
N ASP A 238 20.11 4.95 16.55
CA ASP A 238 21.04 5.08 17.68
C ASP A 238 20.96 6.50 18.29
N LEU A 239 20.89 7.52 17.44
CA LEU A 239 20.79 8.94 17.84
C LEU A 239 19.49 9.29 18.57
N ASP A 240 18.39 8.57 18.31
CA ASP A 240 17.11 8.76 19.03
C ASP A 240 17.22 8.45 20.54
N SER A 241 18.31 7.77 20.95
CA SER A 241 18.61 7.48 22.36
C SER A 241 19.02 8.72 23.16
N ASP A 242 19.28 9.87 22.52
CA ASP A 242 19.71 11.08 23.21
C ASP A 242 18.60 11.73 24.05
N SER A 243 18.96 12.34 25.18
CA SER A 243 17.97 12.84 26.14
C SER A 243 17.21 14.12 25.74
N ILE A 244 17.68 14.85 24.71
CA ILE A 244 17.22 16.21 24.41
C ILE A 244 16.25 16.24 23.19
N ILE A 245 16.50 15.42 22.17
CA ILE A 245 15.77 15.43 20.90
C ILE A 245 15.10 14.08 20.61
N ASP A 246 14.00 14.12 19.87
CA ASP A 246 13.42 12.96 19.19
C ASP A 246 13.76 13.06 17.70
N VAL A 247 14.25 11.97 17.11
CA VAL A 247 14.70 11.94 15.71
C VAL A 247 13.93 10.89 14.93
N TYR A 248 13.22 11.33 13.89
CA TYR A 248 12.46 10.47 13.00
C TYR A 248 13.09 10.43 11.60
N GLY A 249 13.45 9.24 11.13
CA GLY A 249 13.99 9.03 9.79
C GLY A 249 12.96 8.43 8.83
N PHE A 250 12.92 8.91 7.60
CA PHE A 250 12.20 8.33 6.48
C PHE A 250 13.15 8.17 5.30
N HIS A 251 13.18 7.00 4.68
CA HIS A 251 13.94 6.75 3.43
C HIS A 251 12.99 6.36 2.29
N SER A 252 13.47 6.42 1.05
CA SER A 252 12.67 6.23 -0.17
C SER A 252 11.80 4.97 -0.20
N GLU A 253 12.33 3.81 0.22
CA GLU A 253 11.62 2.52 0.24
C GLU A 253 10.88 2.20 1.56
N SER A 254 10.96 3.06 2.58
CA SER A 254 10.41 2.75 3.91
C SER A 254 8.90 2.51 3.90
N LEU A 255 8.18 3.20 3.02
CA LEU A 255 6.73 3.00 2.85
C LEU A 255 6.43 1.64 2.21
N ASP A 256 7.20 1.25 1.20
CA ASP A 256 7.02 -0.03 0.51
C ASP A 256 7.42 -1.21 1.45
N GLU A 257 8.47 -1.02 2.25
CA GLU A 257 8.95 -1.99 3.25
C GLU A 257 7.94 -2.18 4.40
N SER A 258 7.47 -1.10 5.02
CA SER A 258 6.47 -1.17 6.10
C SER A 258 5.17 -1.82 5.65
N GLN A 259 4.74 -1.53 4.43
CA GLN A 259 3.63 -2.20 3.77
C GLN A 259 3.92 -3.71 3.63
N ARG A 260 5.09 -4.09 3.11
CA ARG A 260 5.49 -5.50 2.92
C ARG A 260 5.51 -6.28 4.25
N ASP A 261 5.98 -5.67 5.32
CA ASP A 261 6.02 -6.27 6.65
C ASP A 261 4.63 -6.49 7.25
N LEU A 262 3.71 -5.54 7.03
CA LEU A 262 2.30 -5.72 7.36
C LEU A 262 1.68 -6.89 6.59
N ALA A 263 1.98 -6.99 5.30
CA ALA A 263 1.53 -8.09 4.45
C ALA A 263 2.05 -9.46 4.92
N LEU A 264 3.33 -9.56 5.29
CA LEU A 264 3.91 -10.80 5.83
C LEU A 264 3.31 -11.17 7.19
N SER A 265 3.12 -10.17 8.06
CA SER A 265 2.47 -10.38 9.36
C SER A 265 1.01 -10.84 9.20
N ALA A 266 0.30 -10.38 8.16
CA ALA A 266 -1.07 -10.78 7.85
C ALA A 266 -1.21 -12.28 7.51
N ILE A 267 -0.18 -12.92 6.95
CA ILE A 267 -0.21 -14.34 6.54
C ILE A 267 -0.56 -15.25 7.72
N VAL A 268 -0.02 -14.97 8.92
CA VAL A 268 -0.30 -15.76 10.13
C VAL A 268 -1.79 -15.73 10.48
N TYR A 269 -2.42 -14.56 10.38
CA TYR A 269 -3.85 -14.39 10.62
C TYR A 269 -4.70 -15.10 9.56
N VAL A 270 -4.29 -15.07 8.29
CA VAL A 270 -4.97 -15.81 7.22
C VAL A 270 -4.96 -17.32 7.50
N VAL A 271 -3.81 -17.88 7.89
CA VAL A 271 -3.69 -19.30 8.24
C VAL A 271 -4.54 -19.65 9.46
N ALA A 272 -4.54 -18.81 10.50
CA ALA A 272 -5.38 -19.01 11.68
C ALA A 272 -6.87 -18.99 11.33
N SER A 273 -7.31 -18.01 10.53
CA SER A 273 -8.69 -17.91 10.07
C SER A 273 -9.13 -19.13 9.25
N PHE A 274 -8.24 -19.67 8.40
CA PHE A 274 -8.49 -20.90 7.66
C PHE A 274 -8.67 -22.10 8.61
N GLY A 275 -7.85 -22.21 9.65
CA GLY A 275 -8.01 -23.24 10.68
C GLY A 275 -9.36 -23.13 11.41
N ILE A 276 -9.81 -21.92 11.73
CA ILE A 276 -11.11 -21.68 12.36
C ILE A 276 -12.25 -22.07 11.41
N LEU A 277 -12.17 -21.73 10.13
CA LEU A 277 -13.18 -22.12 9.13
C LEU A 277 -13.27 -23.64 8.96
N VAL A 278 -12.14 -24.34 8.90
CA VAL A 278 -12.09 -25.81 8.82
C VAL A 278 -12.72 -26.44 10.06
N THR A 279 -12.35 -25.98 11.24
CA THR A 279 -12.90 -26.51 12.50
C THR A 279 -14.39 -26.23 12.61
N PHE A 280 -14.84 -25.02 12.27
CA PHE A 280 -16.26 -24.67 12.21
C PHE A 280 -17.03 -25.53 11.20
N ALA A 281 -16.46 -25.79 10.02
CA ALA A 281 -17.07 -26.65 9.01
C ALA A 281 -17.24 -28.09 9.51
N ILE A 282 -16.22 -28.65 10.17
CA ILE A 282 -16.27 -29.99 10.75
C ILE A 282 -17.33 -30.05 11.86
N VAL A 283 -17.31 -29.11 12.81
CA VAL A 283 -18.28 -29.05 13.93
C VAL A 283 -19.71 -28.89 13.40
N SER A 284 -19.93 -28.02 12.42
CA SER A 284 -21.25 -27.81 11.81
C SER A 284 -21.78 -29.04 11.08
N CYS A 285 -20.89 -29.88 10.53
CA CYS A 285 -21.27 -31.14 9.86
C CYS A 285 -21.49 -32.31 10.85
N ILE A 286 -21.16 -32.13 12.12
CA ILE A 286 -21.48 -33.08 13.18
C ILE A 286 -22.90 -32.79 13.66
N MET A 287 -23.86 -33.61 13.21
CA MET A 287 -25.22 -33.55 13.73
C MET A 287 -25.23 -34.01 15.20
N ILE A 288 -25.43 -33.06 16.12
CA ILE A 288 -25.49 -33.27 17.58
C ILE A 288 -26.55 -34.31 18.00
N ARG A 289 -27.57 -34.55 17.16
CA ARG A 289 -28.72 -35.41 17.49
C ARG A 289 -28.58 -36.87 17.04
N ASP A 290 -27.79 -37.17 16.00
CA ASP A 290 -27.74 -38.51 15.39
C ASP A 290 -26.30 -38.86 14.91
N TYR A 291 -25.51 -39.52 15.75
CA TYR A 291 -24.12 -39.91 15.44
C TYR A 291 -23.97 -40.70 14.12
N ARG A 292 -24.95 -41.57 13.79
CA ARG A 292 -24.94 -42.41 12.57
C ARG A 292 -25.21 -41.64 11.27
N GLN A 293 -25.65 -40.38 11.32
CA GLN A 293 -25.87 -39.53 10.15
C GLN A 293 -24.81 -38.43 9.98
N SER A 294 -23.89 -38.29 10.94
CA SER A 294 -22.79 -37.34 10.83
C SER A 294 -21.90 -37.67 9.62
N LYS A 295 -21.64 -36.67 8.77
CA LYS A 295 -20.77 -36.78 7.59
C LYS A 295 -19.69 -35.70 7.62
N PRO A 296 -18.80 -35.72 8.63
CA PRO A 296 -17.77 -34.70 8.78
C PRO A 296 -16.85 -34.63 7.55
N TRP A 297 -16.62 -35.76 6.87
CA TRP A 297 -15.82 -35.82 5.65
C TRP A 297 -16.38 -34.99 4.48
N LEU A 298 -17.71 -34.79 4.44
CA LEU A 298 -18.33 -33.95 3.41
C LEU A 298 -17.95 -32.48 3.60
N GLY A 299 -17.88 -32.00 4.84
CA GLY A 299 -17.44 -30.66 5.18
C GLY A 299 -15.97 -30.45 4.84
N VAL A 300 -15.10 -31.40 5.21
CA VAL A 300 -13.66 -31.36 4.91
C VAL A 300 -13.41 -31.31 3.40
N MET A 301 -14.09 -32.17 2.63
CA MET A 301 -13.96 -32.18 1.17
C MET A 301 -14.49 -30.89 0.53
N GLY A 302 -15.52 -30.27 1.11
CA GLY A 302 -16.00 -28.96 0.69
C GLY A 302 -14.93 -27.88 0.82
N VAL A 303 -14.27 -27.79 1.98
CA VAL A 303 -13.20 -26.82 2.22
C VAL A 303 -11.99 -27.07 1.30
N ILE A 304 -11.56 -28.33 1.16
CA ILE A 304 -10.45 -28.68 0.24
C ILE A 304 -10.78 -28.26 -1.19
N SER A 305 -12.02 -28.46 -1.65
CA SER A 305 -12.42 -28.06 -3.01
C SER A 305 -12.38 -26.53 -3.21
N ALA A 306 -12.77 -25.76 -2.20
CA ALA A 306 -12.72 -24.30 -2.24
C ALA A 306 -11.27 -23.79 -2.24
N THR A 307 -10.40 -24.40 -1.44
CA THR A 307 -8.96 -24.08 -1.45
C THR A 307 -8.31 -24.42 -2.77
N LEU A 308 -8.62 -25.59 -3.37
CA LEU A 308 -8.09 -25.96 -4.68
C LEU A 308 -8.56 -25.00 -5.78
N ALA A 309 -9.82 -24.55 -5.73
CA ALA A 309 -10.35 -23.56 -6.65
C ALA A 309 -9.62 -22.21 -6.51
N LEU A 310 -9.36 -21.77 -5.28
CA LEU A 310 -8.59 -20.55 -5.02
C LEU A 310 -7.16 -20.66 -5.56
N VAL A 311 -6.44 -21.73 -5.25
CA VAL A 311 -5.06 -21.97 -5.72
C VAL A 311 -5.00 -22.01 -7.24
N SER A 312 -5.97 -22.68 -7.87
CA SER A 312 -6.09 -22.76 -9.32
C SER A 312 -6.35 -21.40 -9.97
N ALA A 313 -7.24 -20.58 -9.39
CA ALA A 313 -7.52 -19.24 -9.88
C ALA A 313 -6.31 -18.30 -9.75
N VAL A 314 -5.64 -18.30 -8.59
CA VAL A 314 -4.42 -17.50 -8.38
C VAL A 314 -3.31 -17.94 -9.34
N GLY A 315 -3.08 -19.26 -9.45
CA GLY A 315 -2.05 -19.79 -10.35
C GLY A 315 -2.31 -19.47 -11.83
N LEU A 316 -3.57 -19.51 -12.28
CA LEU A 316 -3.95 -19.07 -13.63
C LEU A 316 -3.64 -17.58 -13.86
N LEU A 317 -3.94 -16.71 -12.89
CA LEU A 317 -3.63 -15.28 -12.99
C LEU A 317 -2.11 -15.03 -13.05
N CYS A 318 -1.32 -15.78 -12.27
CA CYS A 318 0.14 -15.72 -12.34
C CYS A 318 0.65 -16.19 -13.71
N TYR A 319 0.07 -17.23 -14.32
CA TYR A 319 0.40 -17.62 -15.69
C TYR A 319 0.06 -16.54 -16.73
N CYS A 320 -0.99 -15.76 -16.49
CA CYS A 320 -1.33 -14.61 -17.33
C CYS A 320 -0.39 -13.41 -17.11
N GLY A 321 0.56 -13.49 -16.19
CA GLY A 321 1.52 -12.43 -15.89
C GLY A 321 0.92 -11.26 -15.10
N VAL A 322 -0.22 -11.46 -14.43
CA VAL A 322 -0.81 -10.42 -13.59
C VAL A 322 0.04 -10.25 -12.33
N PRO A 323 0.59 -9.05 -12.06
CA PRO A 323 1.41 -8.83 -10.87
C PRO A 323 0.56 -8.96 -9.61
N PHE A 324 1.13 -9.62 -8.61
CA PHE A 324 0.51 -9.78 -7.31
C PHE A 324 0.95 -8.64 -6.41
N ASN A 325 -0.01 -8.13 -5.63
CA ASN A 325 0.24 -7.06 -4.69
C ASN A 325 -0.18 -7.49 -3.27
N GLN A 326 0.36 -6.82 -2.26
CA GLN A 326 0.06 -6.96 -0.85
C GLN A 326 -1.44 -6.96 -0.51
N VAL A 327 -2.24 -6.07 -1.10
CA VAL A 327 -3.70 -6.04 -0.87
C VAL A 327 -4.38 -7.34 -1.34
N THR A 328 -3.76 -8.05 -2.30
CA THR A 328 -4.29 -9.31 -2.82
C THR A 328 -4.11 -10.47 -1.83
N ILE A 329 -3.23 -10.33 -0.84
CA ILE A 329 -3.02 -11.35 0.21
C ILE A 329 -4.27 -11.55 1.07
N SER A 330 -5.13 -10.54 1.22
CA SER A 330 -6.40 -10.67 1.95
C SER A 330 -7.55 -11.26 1.10
N MET A 331 -7.41 -11.35 -0.22
CA MET A 331 -8.45 -11.87 -1.12
C MET A 331 -8.85 -13.32 -0.83
N PRO A 332 -7.92 -14.27 -0.56
CA PRO A 332 -8.25 -15.61 -0.09
C PRO A 332 -9.29 -15.66 1.03
N PHE A 333 -9.20 -14.77 2.02
CA PHE A 333 -10.12 -14.73 3.15
C PHE A 333 -11.53 -14.30 2.72
N ILE A 334 -11.63 -13.23 1.91
CA ILE A 334 -12.91 -12.73 1.38
C ILE A 334 -13.58 -13.80 0.52
N ILE A 335 -12.81 -14.44 -0.36
CA ILE A 335 -13.27 -15.52 -1.23
C ILE A 335 -13.83 -16.65 -0.36
N LEU A 336 -13.05 -17.19 0.58
CA LEU A 336 -13.51 -18.27 1.45
C LEU A 336 -14.78 -17.91 2.24
N GLY A 337 -14.92 -16.66 2.69
CA GLY A 337 -16.13 -16.16 3.35
C GLY A 337 -17.38 -16.18 2.45
N ILE A 338 -17.23 -15.82 1.16
CA ILE A 338 -18.33 -15.86 0.18
C ILE A 338 -18.73 -17.31 -0.14
N TYR A 339 -17.76 -18.22 -0.28
CA TYR A 339 -18.02 -19.62 -0.62
C TYR A 339 -18.59 -20.43 0.54
N PHE A 340 -18.42 -19.99 1.78
CA PHE A 340 -18.93 -20.65 2.98
C PHE A 340 -19.99 -19.80 3.70
N PRO A 341 -21.12 -19.48 3.05
CA PRO A 341 -22.14 -18.66 3.69
C PRO A 341 -22.69 -19.43 4.91
N PRO A 342 -22.70 -18.80 6.09
CA PRO A 342 -23.35 -19.38 7.23
C PRO A 342 -24.85 -19.43 6.87
N TRP A 343 -25.48 -20.61 6.94
CA TRP A 343 -26.93 -20.87 6.92
C TRP A 343 -27.68 -21.35 5.66
N GLY A 344 -27.13 -21.35 4.44
CA GLY A 344 -27.93 -21.70 3.26
C GLY A 344 -27.92 -23.18 2.83
N GLY A 345 -26.76 -23.84 2.94
CA GLY A 345 -26.47 -25.03 2.14
C GLY A 345 -26.70 -26.40 2.81
N GLY A 346 -26.11 -26.59 3.99
CA GLY A 346 -26.01 -27.91 4.62
C GLY A 346 -27.31 -28.47 5.22
N GLY A 347 -28.32 -27.62 5.44
CA GLY A 347 -29.58 -28.01 6.10
C GLY A 347 -30.55 -28.82 5.24
N ALA A 348 -30.41 -28.81 3.92
CA ALA A 348 -31.38 -29.45 3.02
C ALA A 348 -31.15 -30.96 2.85
N GLY A 349 -29.88 -31.42 2.87
CA GLY A 349 -29.54 -32.83 2.69
C GLY A 349 -29.93 -33.74 3.86
N GLY A 350 -30.03 -33.18 5.08
CA GLY A 350 -30.41 -33.90 6.29
C GLY A 350 -31.92 -34.04 6.52
N ARG A 351 -32.76 -33.25 5.84
CA ARG A 351 -34.22 -33.23 6.09
C ARG A 351 -35.03 -34.27 5.32
N THR A 352 -34.45 -35.00 4.37
CA THR A 352 -35.22 -35.82 3.41
C THR A 352 -34.83 -37.29 3.39
N ARG A 353 -34.74 -37.94 4.56
CA ARG A 353 -34.62 -39.41 4.63
C ARG A 353 -35.66 -40.09 5.50
N ASN A 354 -36.83 -39.47 5.68
CA ASN A 354 -37.95 -40.09 6.36
C ASN A 354 -39.22 -40.02 5.50
N LYS A 355 -39.19 -40.65 4.33
CA LYS A 355 -40.38 -41.12 3.60
C LYS A 355 -39.95 -42.26 2.68
N LYS A 356 -40.52 -43.44 2.92
CA LYS A 356 -40.42 -44.61 2.05
C LYS A 356 -41.03 -44.25 0.68
N SER A 357 -40.23 -43.72 -0.23
CA SER A 357 -40.55 -43.69 -1.66
C SER A 357 -39.25 -43.63 -2.43
N CYS A 358 -38.88 -44.77 -3.00
CA CYS A 358 -37.97 -44.80 -4.13
C CYS A 358 -38.57 -43.89 -5.24
N HIS A 359 -37.75 -43.07 -5.89
CA HIS A 359 -38.12 -42.11 -6.94
C HIS A 359 -38.98 -40.90 -6.54
N LYS A 360 -38.31 -39.78 -6.15
CA LYS A 360 -38.52 -38.39 -6.63
C LYS A 360 -37.87 -37.39 -5.66
N ASN A 361 -36.55 -37.23 -5.74
CA ASN A 361 -35.81 -36.12 -5.11
C ASN A 361 -35.03 -35.33 -6.18
N HIS A 362 -35.71 -34.82 -7.21
CA HIS A 362 -35.06 -34.05 -8.29
C HIS A 362 -35.35 -32.55 -8.27
N ALA A 363 -36.30 -32.08 -7.45
CA ALA A 363 -36.71 -30.67 -7.43
C ALA A 363 -35.89 -29.83 -6.43
N VAL A 364 -35.53 -30.40 -5.27
CA VAL A 364 -34.80 -29.67 -4.20
C VAL A 364 -33.32 -29.52 -4.52
N GLU A 365 -32.67 -30.53 -5.12
CA GLU A 365 -31.29 -30.39 -5.61
C GLU A 365 -31.18 -29.35 -6.71
N LEU A 366 -32.22 -29.20 -7.54
CA LEU A 366 -32.19 -28.26 -8.66
C LEU A 366 -32.42 -26.81 -8.23
N PHE A 367 -33.36 -26.58 -7.29
CA PHE A 367 -33.61 -25.25 -6.74
C PHE A 367 -32.39 -24.67 -6.02
N MET A 368 -31.59 -25.55 -5.41
CA MET A 368 -30.35 -25.18 -4.72
C MET A 368 -29.22 -24.85 -5.72
N VAL A 369 -29.12 -25.59 -6.83
CA VAL A 369 -28.15 -25.33 -7.90
C VAL A 369 -28.49 -24.05 -8.65
N ASP A 370 -29.77 -23.78 -8.92
CA ASP A 370 -30.23 -22.57 -9.61
C ASP A 370 -29.92 -21.31 -8.79
N HIS A 371 -30.15 -21.33 -7.47
CA HIS A 371 -29.87 -20.19 -6.60
C HIS A 371 -28.36 -19.93 -6.43
N LEU A 372 -27.55 -20.98 -6.36
CA LEU A 372 -26.09 -20.87 -6.30
C LEU A 372 -25.51 -20.33 -7.60
N LEU A 373 -26.04 -20.75 -8.75
CA LEU A 373 -25.58 -20.31 -10.07
C LEU A 373 -25.90 -18.83 -10.31
N MET A 374 -27.08 -18.36 -9.88
CA MET A 374 -27.45 -16.94 -9.96
C MET A 374 -26.59 -16.08 -9.04
N ASN A 375 -26.33 -16.52 -7.80
CA ASN A 375 -25.42 -15.81 -6.89
C ASN A 375 -23.98 -15.77 -7.43
N TYR A 376 -23.51 -16.85 -8.02
CA TYR A 376 -22.19 -16.92 -8.64
C TYR A 376 -22.09 -15.97 -9.83
N TYR A 377 -23.08 -15.99 -10.72
CA TYR A 377 -23.13 -15.10 -11.87
C TYR A 377 -23.17 -13.63 -11.43
N HIS A 378 -24.01 -13.29 -10.45
CA HIS A 378 -24.09 -11.94 -9.90
C HIS A 378 -22.74 -11.48 -9.31
N ASN A 379 -22.04 -12.34 -8.57
CA ASN A 379 -20.72 -12.02 -8.05
C ASN A 379 -19.70 -11.85 -9.17
N CYS A 380 -19.69 -12.73 -10.18
CA CYS A 380 -18.81 -12.61 -11.33
C CYS A 380 -19.06 -11.33 -12.13
N THR A 381 -20.32 -10.98 -12.40
CA THR A 381 -20.67 -9.72 -13.07
C THR A 381 -20.30 -8.53 -12.22
N PHE A 382 -20.58 -8.56 -10.91
CA PHE A 382 -20.22 -7.49 -9.99
C PHE A 382 -18.70 -7.26 -9.94
N PHE A 383 -17.89 -8.31 -9.83
CA PHE A 383 -16.43 -8.19 -9.83
C PHE A 383 -15.84 -7.87 -11.22
N SER A 384 -16.54 -8.24 -12.30
CA SER A 384 -16.13 -7.91 -13.67
C SER A 384 -16.50 -6.48 -14.08
N GLU A 385 -17.60 -5.94 -13.54
CA GLU A 385 -18.07 -4.57 -13.76
C GLU A 385 -17.50 -3.60 -12.73
N ALA A 386 -16.91 -4.11 -11.63
CA ALA A 386 -16.13 -3.30 -10.72
C ALA A 386 -15.05 -2.58 -11.54
N PRO A 387 -15.04 -1.23 -11.55
CA PRO A 387 -14.07 -0.49 -12.33
C PRO A 387 -12.67 -0.91 -11.87
N PRO A 388 -11.72 -1.19 -12.78
CA PRO A 388 -10.33 -1.28 -12.39
C PRO A 388 -9.98 0.06 -11.71
N ASN A 389 -9.65 0.00 -10.43
CA ASN A 389 -9.53 1.15 -9.52
C ASN A 389 -8.55 2.24 -10.03
N PRO A 390 -8.69 3.54 -9.66
CA PRO A 390 -9.90 4.33 -9.51
C PRO A 390 -10.17 5.22 -10.75
N THR A 391 -11.43 5.65 -10.82
CA THR A 391 -12.03 6.72 -11.64
C THR A 391 -11.10 7.62 -12.47
N PRO A 392 -11.37 7.83 -13.78
CA PRO A 392 -10.74 8.91 -14.52
C PRO A 392 -11.05 10.24 -13.81
N PRO A 393 -10.09 11.18 -13.71
CA PRO A 393 -10.38 12.49 -13.15
C PRO A 393 -11.55 13.08 -13.94
N LEU A 394 -12.59 13.52 -13.21
CA LEU A 394 -13.56 14.46 -13.75
C LEU A 394 -12.77 15.54 -14.51
N PRO A 395 -13.13 15.88 -15.76
CA PRO A 395 -12.42 16.91 -16.48
C PRO A 395 -12.44 18.16 -15.60
N CYS A 396 -11.26 18.60 -15.17
CA CYS A 396 -11.10 19.91 -14.55
C CYS A 396 -11.74 20.89 -15.53
N HIS A 397 -12.91 21.42 -15.16
CA HIS A 397 -13.45 22.57 -15.86
C HIS A 397 -12.35 23.63 -15.85
N PRO A 398 -12.06 24.28 -16.99
CA PRO A 398 -11.06 25.33 -17.01
C PRO A 398 -11.46 26.36 -15.95
N LEU A 399 -10.59 26.52 -14.95
CA LEU A 399 -10.58 27.69 -14.09
C LEU A 399 -10.35 28.88 -15.01
N ASN A 400 -11.44 29.50 -15.46
CA ASN A 400 -11.41 30.82 -16.04
C ASN A 400 -10.88 31.75 -14.95
N LEU A 401 -9.57 32.01 -14.99
CA LEU A 401 -8.93 33.13 -14.32
C LEU A 401 -9.67 34.41 -14.76
N PRO A 402 -10.38 35.12 -13.86
CA PRO A 402 -10.89 36.42 -14.21
C PRO A 402 -9.71 37.42 -14.20
N SER A 403 -9.56 38.13 -15.32
CA SER A 403 -8.67 39.29 -15.47
C SER A 403 -8.98 40.38 -14.42
N PRO A 404 -7.99 41.23 -14.07
CA PRO A 404 -8.08 42.12 -12.92
C PRO A 404 -8.95 43.34 -13.23
N ALA A 405 -10.03 43.55 -12.48
CA ALA A 405 -10.75 44.81 -12.46
C ALA A 405 -11.40 45.09 -11.09
N THR A 406 -10.77 46.04 -10.38
CA THR A 406 -11.38 47.12 -9.59
C THR A 406 -12.46 46.86 -8.53
N ASN A 407 -12.09 47.21 -7.30
CA ASN A 407 -12.87 47.91 -6.25
C ASN A 407 -14.17 47.27 -5.70
N SER A 408 -14.03 46.61 -4.55
CA SER A 408 -14.85 46.70 -3.31
C SER A 408 -14.92 45.34 -2.57
N PRO A 409 -14.99 45.30 -1.23
CA PRO A 409 -14.78 44.06 -0.48
C PRO A 409 -16.10 43.29 -0.35
N PRO A 410 -16.12 41.95 -0.50
CA PRO A 410 -17.26 41.16 -0.08
C PRO A 410 -17.04 40.63 1.34
N HIS A 411 -18.05 40.89 2.16
CA HIS A 411 -18.26 40.38 3.50
C HIS A 411 -18.06 38.86 3.62
N TYR A 412 -17.25 38.46 4.61
CA TYR A 412 -17.19 37.08 5.10
C TYR A 412 -18.55 36.70 5.71
N ARG A 413 -19.31 35.84 5.04
CA ARG A 413 -20.51 35.22 5.62
C ARG A 413 -20.21 33.75 5.85
N SER A 414 -19.93 33.41 7.10
CA SER A 414 -19.91 32.05 7.59
C SER A 414 -21.31 31.43 7.48
N ARG A 415 -21.42 30.30 6.77
CA ARG A 415 -22.40 29.27 7.13
C ARG A 415 -21.84 27.86 6.86
N PRO A 416 -22.07 26.93 7.81
CA PRO A 416 -21.67 25.52 7.70
C PRO A 416 -22.82 24.72 7.10
N GLU A 417 -22.55 23.86 6.12
CA GLU A 417 -23.43 22.73 5.81
C GLU A 417 -22.57 21.49 5.51
N TYR A 418 -22.44 20.65 6.54
CA TYR A 418 -22.07 19.26 6.42
C TYR A 418 -23.28 18.49 5.88
N SER A 419 -23.13 17.80 4.75
CA SER A 419 -23.99 16.68 4.39
C SER A 419 -23.13 15.44 4.19
N LEU A 420 -22.90 14.74 5.30
CA LEU A 420 -22.49 13.34 5.35
C LEU A 420 -23.47 12.51 4.51
N ILE A 421 -23.01 11.95 3.39
CA ILE A 421 -23.69 10.81 2.78
C ILE A 421 -23.22 9.57 3.54
N SER A 422 -24.10 9.15 4.45
CA SER A 422 -24.02 7.91 5.20
C SER A 422 -24.10 6.70 4.27
N GLY A 423 -23.29 5.68 4.54
CA GLY A 423 -23.62 4.30 4.21
C GLY A 423 -22.44 3.50 3.72
N VAL A 424 -21.59 3.02 4.64
CA VAL A 424 -21.22 1.60 4.84
C VAL A 424 -20.38 1.56 6.12
N THR A 425 -21.04 1.38 7.26
CA THR A 425 -20.40 1.00 8.52
C THR A 425 -20.30 -0.53 8.55
N PHE A 426 -19.10 -1.07 8.32
CA PHE A 426 -18.75 -2.42 8.77
C PHE A 426 -18.07 -2.28 10.14
N SER A 427 -18.85 -2.43 11.21
CA SER A 427 -18.31 -2.66 12.54
C SER A 427 -17.89 -4.13 12.66
N LEU A 428 -16.58 -4.36 12.78
CA LEU A 428 -16.01 -5.59 13.30
C LEU A 428 -15.89 -5.45 14.82
N VAL A 429 -16.57 -6.33 15.55
CA VAL A 429 -16.22 -6.75 16.91
C VAL A 429 -15.77 -8.21 16.80
#